data_AF-A0A0S2LYE3-F1
#
_entry.id   AF-A0A0S2LYE3-F1
#
_cell.length_a   1.000
_cell.length_b   1.000
_cell.length_c   1.000
_cell.angle_alpha   90.00
_cell.angle_beta   90.00
_cell.angle_gamma   90.00
#
_symmetry.space_group_name_H-M   'P 1'
#
loop_
_entity.id
_entity.type
_entity.pdbx_description
1 polymer ?
#
loop_
_entity_poly.entity_id
_entity_poly.type
_entity_poly.pdbx_seq_one_letter_code
_entity_poly.pdbx_strand_id
1 'polypeptide(L)'
;MVALVIIALIAGAFGAIAWAVDKHRATFGAVLPAGAAVAASLLVWILTMAVGLDADSATAWIPWILPIVVGGAAAWATAGLVGRSRHARQVERSNAILQMH
;
A
#
# COMPACT_ATOMS: atom_id res chain seq x y z
N MET A 1 13.47 16.38 -6.71
CA MET A 1 12.80 15.61 -7.78
C MET A 1 13.21 14.14 -7.80
N VAL A 2 14.51 13.80 -7.93
CA VAL A 2 14.99 12.39 -7.92
C VAL A 2 14.55 11.61 -6.67
N ALA A 3 14.66 12.21 -5.48
CA ALA A 3 14.23 11.58 -4.22
C ALA A 3 12.77 11.10 -4.22
N LEU A 4 11.86 11.92 -4.77
CA LEU A 4 10.44 11.60 -4.86
C LEU A 4 10.16 10.38 -5.76
N VAL A 5 10.87 10.30 -6.88
CA VAL A 5 10.77 9.18 -7.81
C VAL A 5 11.24 7.89 -7.14
N ILE A 6 12.35 7.95 -6.39
CA ILE A 6 12.86 6.81 -5.64
C ILE A 6 11.85 6.35 -4.58
N ILE A 7 11.27 7.29 -3.81
CA ILE A 7 10.24 6.99 -2.81
C ILE A 7 9.03 6.29 -3.46
N ALA A 8 8.54 6.82 -4.59
CA ALA A 8 7.42 6.23 -5.33
C ALA A 8 7.74 4.82 -5.86
N LEU A 9 8.94 4.62 -6.40
CA LEU A 9 9.39 3.30 -6.88
C LEU A 9 9.53 2.29 -5.74
N ILE A 10 10.09 2.70 -4.60
CA ILE A 10 10.23 1.84 -3.41
C ILE A 10 8.85 1.47 -2.86
N ALA A 11 7.94 2.44 -2.71
CA ALA A 11 6.57 2.21 -2.26
C ALA A 11 5.81 1.27 -3.23
N GLY A 12 5.97 1.49 -4.54
CA GLY A 12 5.42 0.62 -5.57
C GLY A 12 5.97 -0.81 -5.50
N ALA A 13 7.29 -0.96 -5.28
CA ALA A 13 7.93 -2.26 -5.10
C ALA A 13 7.41 -2.98 -3.85
N PHE A 14 7.24 -2.29 -2.72
CA PHE A 14 6.62 -2.87 -1.52
C PHE A 14 5.17 -3.29 -1.76
N GLY A 15 4.39 -2.49 -2.50
CA GLY A 15 3.03 -2.85 -2.92
C GLY A 15 2.98 -4.08 -3.82
N ALA A 16 3.92 -4.21 -4.75
CA ALA A 16 4.04 -5.37 -5.61
C ALA A 16 4.50 -6.63 -4.84
N ILE A 17 5.43 -6.50 -3.90
CA ILE A 17 5.88 -7.60 -3.03
C ILE A 17 4.73 -8.06 -2.12
N ALA A 18 3.99 -7.13 -1.52
CA ALA A 18 2.83 -7.44 -0.69
C ALA A 18 1.77 -8.22 -1.47
N TRP A 19 1.55 -7.87 -2.74
CA TRP A 19 0.68 -8.64 -3.64
C TRP A 19 1.25 -10.03 -3.98
N ALA A 20 2.55 -10.13 -4.29
CA ALA A 20 3.19 -11.39 -4.68
C ALA A 20 3.18 -12.42 -3.54
N VAL A 21 3.33 -11.97 -2.30
CA VAL A 21 3.31 -12.80 -1.09
C VAL A 21 1.89 -13.26 -0.75
N ASP A 22 0.85 -12.55 -1.18
CA ASP A 22 -0.53 -12.90 -0.86
C ASP A 22 -0.96 -14.21 -1.58
N LYS A 23 -1.48 -15.15 -0.79
CA LYS A 23 -1.98 -16.44 -1.28
C LYS A 23 -3.28 -16.28 -2.08
N HIS A 24 -3.99 -15.17 -1.89
CA HIS A 24 -5.26 -14.83 -2.56
C HIS A 24 -5.10 -13.85 -3.73
N ARG A 25 -3.86 -13.59 -4.17
CA ARG A 25 -3.48 -12.66 -5.26
C ARG A 25 -4.32 -12.71 -6.55
N ALA A 26 -4.99 -13.84 -6.82
CA ALA A 26 -5.88 -14.01 -7.99
C ALA A 26 -7.26 -13.32 -7.83
N THR A 27 -7.64 -12.93 -6.62
CA THR A 27 -8.96 -12.32 -6.33
C THR A 27 -8.96 -10.79 -6.26
N PHE A 28 -7.79 -10.15 -6.33
CA PHE A 28 -7.63 -8.70 -6.37
C PHE A 28 -6.49 -8.32 -7.33
N GLY A 29 -6.77 -7.36 -8.21
CA GLY A 29 -5.81 -6.91 -9.22
C GLY A 29 -4.54 -6.36 -8.59
N ALA A 30 -3.38 -6.72 -9.16
CA ALA A 30 -2.04 -6.34 -8.68
C ALA A 30 -1.84 -4.83 -8.49
N VAL A 31 -2.65 -4.01 -9.17
CA VAL A 31 -2.58 -2.54 -9.15
C VAL A 31 -3.10 -1.93 -7.84
N LEU A 32 -4.01 -2.60 -7.11
CA LEU A 32 -4.62 -2.06 -5.90
C LEU A 32 -3.61 -1.79 -4.75
N PRO A 33 -2.82 -2.78 -4.30
CA PRO A 33 -1.86 -2.56 -3.22
C PRO A 33 -0.69 -1.67 -3.65
N ALA A 34 -0.23 -1.76 -4.91
CA ALA A 34 0.79 -0.88 -5.46
C ALA A 34 0.32 0.59 -5.52
N GLY A 35 -0.90 0.82 -6.03
CA GLY A 35 -1.49 2.16 -6.11
C GLY A 35 -1.74 2.77 -4.73
N ALA A 36 -2.23 1.98 -3.78
CA ALA A 36 -2.47 2.45 -2.41
C ALA A 36 -1.16 2.79 -1.68
N ALA A 37 -0.11 1.97 -1.85
CA ALA A 37 1.21 2.23 -1.29
C ALA A 37 1.80 3.54 -1.81
N VAL A 38 1.73 3.75 -3.13
CA VAL A 38 2.25 4.97 -3.77
C VAL A 38 1.42 6.19 -3.36
N ALA A 39 0.09 6.10 -3.36
CA ALA A 39 -0.78 7.21 -2.96
C ALA A 39 -0.55 7.62 -1.50
N ALA A 40 -0.48 6.66 -0.58
CA ALA A 40 -0.20 6.92 0.83
C ALA A 40 1.19 7.53 1.02
N SER A 41 2.20 6.99 0.35
CA SER A 41 3.57 7.53 0.40
C SER A 41 3.64 8.97 -0.13
N LEU A 42 2.95 9.27 -1.24
CA LEU A 42 2.91 10.62 -1.80
C LEU A 42 2.17 11.60 -0.89
N LEU A 43 1.04 11.21 -0.30
CA LEU A 43 0.29 12.05 0.64
C LEU A 43 1.13 12.41 1.87
N VAL A 44 1.84 11.43 2.43
CA VAL A 44 2.72 11.65 3.58
C VAL A 44 3.88 12.57 3.21
N TRP A 45 4.48 12.38 2.03
CA TRP A 45 5.54 13.27 1.56
C TRP A 45 5.04 14.72 1.41
N ILE A 46 3.86 14.92 0.82
CA ILE A 46 3.24 16.25 0.69
C ILE A 46 3.01 16.89 2.06
N LEU A 47 2.48 16.14 3.02
CA LEU A 47 2.28 16.59 4.40
C LEU A 47 3.60 16.99 5.07
N THR A 48 4.65 16.18 4.92
CA THR A 48 5.96 16.49 5.53
C THR A 48 6.61 17.74 4.92
N MET A 49 6.44 17.96 3.62
CA MET A 49 6.91 19.19 2.96
C MET A 49 6.06 20.41 3.32
N ALA A 50 4.74 20.24 3.45
CA ALA A 50 3.85 21.32 3.86
C ALA A 50 4.12 21.82 5.29
N VAL A 51 4.57 20.94 6.19
CA VAL A 51 4.97 21.29 7.56
C VAL A 51 6.38 21.91 7.61
N GLY A 52 7.13 21.92 6.50
CA GLY A 52 8.46 22.50 6.43
C GLY A 52 9.53 21.68 7.16
N LEU A 53 9.31 20.37 7.32
CA LEU A 53 10.26 19.47 8.01
C LEU A 53 11.60 19.33 7.29
N ASP A 54 11.73 19.84 6.05
CA ASP A 54 12.99 19.88 5.31
C ASP A 54 13.86 21.10 5.61
N ALA A 55 13.32 22.11 6.30
CA ALA A 55 14.01 23.38 6.52
C ALA A 55 15.17 23.28 7.53
N ASP A 56 15.10 22.30 8.43
CA ASP A 56 16.09 22.11 9.48
C ASP A 56 16.84 20.78 9.29
N SER A 57 18.16 20.80 9.48
CA SER A 57 19.02 19.62 9.24
C SER A 57 18.68 18.45 10.16
N ALA A 58 18.12 18.75 11.34
CA ALA A 58 17.67 17.76 12.32
C ALA A 58 16.41 17.00 11.89
N THR A 59 15.56 17.60 11.04
CA THR A 59 14.28 17.00 10.59
C THR A 59 14.29 16.59 9.12
N ALA A 60 15.31 16.98 8.35
CA ALA A 60 15.42 16.69 6.92
C ALA A 60 15.39 15.20 6.53
N TRP A 61 15.62 14.27 7.47
CA TRP A 61 15.50 12.83 7.24
C TRP A 61 14.05 12.32 7.28
N ILE A 62 13.15 13.04 7.95
CA ILE A 62 11.75 12.65 8.17
C ILE A 62 10.98 12.55 6.84
N PRO A 63 11.05 13.53 5.92
CA PRO A 63 10.39 13.43 4.62
C PRO A 63 10.94 12.32 3.71
N TRP A 64 12.05 11.67 4.10
CA TRP A 64 12.65 10.58 3.32
C TRP A 64 12.23 9.21 3.83
N ILE A 65 12.31 8.99 5.14
CA ILE A 65 12.04 7.68 5.75
C ILE A 65 10.54 7.50 6.04
N LEU A 66 9.88 8.55 6.54
CA LEU A 66 8.47 8.47 6.95
C LEU A 66 7.54 8.04 5.80
N PRO A 67 7.65 8.61 4.57
CA PRO A 67 6.82 8.18 3.46
C PRO A 67 7.04 6.72 3.06
N ILE A 68 8.30 6.25 3.08
CA ILE A 68 8.63 4.86 2.73
C ILE A 68 8.02 3.89 3.73
N VAL A 69 8.14 4.18 5.03
CA VAL A 69 7.59 3.34 6.10
C VAL A 69 6.06 3.33 6.03
N VAL A 70 5.43 4.49 5.86
CA VAL A 70 3.96 4.57 5.76
C VAL A 70 3.44 3.92 4.48
N GLY A 71 4.12 4.10 3.34
CA GLY A 71 3.80 3.44 2.08
C GLY A 71 3.88 1.92 2.18
N GLY A 72 4.93 1.40 2.82
CA GLY A 72 5.08 -0.03 3.10
C GLY A 72 4.00 -0.56 4.05
N ALA A 73 3.68 0.17 5.13
CA ALA A 73 2.62 -0.21 6.05
C ALA A 73 1.24 -0.20 5.36
N ALA A 74 0.97 0.78 4.49
CA ALA A 74 -0.26 0.86 3.70
C ALA A 74 -0.37 -0.28 2.68
N ALA A 75 0.75 -0.66 2.04
CA ALA A 75 0.81 -1.83 1.15
C ALA A 75 0.40 -3.12 1.88
N TRP A 76 0.97 -3.33 3.06
CA TRP A 76 0.69 -4.52 3.88
C TRP A 76 -0.73 -4.51 4.44
N ALA A 77 -1.21 -3.36 4.91
CA ALA A 77 -2.58 -3.20 5.40
C ALA A 77 -3.59 -3.46 4.28
N THR A 78 -3.34 -2.95 3.06
CA THR A 78 -4.23 -3.18 1.92
C THR A 78 -4.23 -4.63 1.44
N ALA A 79 -3.06 -5.28 1.36
CA ALA A 79 -2.98 -6.70 1.05
C ALA A 79 -3.75 -7.54 2.09
N GLY A 80 -3.48 -7.34 3.38
CA GLY A 80 -4.11 -8.12 4.45
C GLY A 80 -5.62 -7.92 4.60
N LEU A 81 -6.12 -6.67 4.51
CA LEU A 81 -7.54 -6.36 4.70
C LEU A 81 -8.39 -6.68 3.46
N VAL A 82 -7.88 -6.38 2.26
CA VAL A 82 -8.62 -6.63 1.02
C VAL A 82 -8.62 -8.13 0.70
N GLY A 83 -7.52 -8.84 0.97
CA GLY A 83 -7.45 -10.29 0.77
C GLY A 83 -8.43 -11.06 1.65
N ARG A 84 -8.49 -10.76 2.95
CA ARG A 84 -9.44 -11.40 3.87
C ARG A 84 -10.89 -11.13 3.52
N SER A 85 -11.24 -9.87 3.23
CA SER A 85 -12.64 -9.47 2.99
C SER A 85 -13.20 -10.03 1.68
N ARG A 86 -12.38 -10.14 0.63
CA ARG A 86 -12.81 -10.72 -0.65
C ARG A 86 -12.89 -12.23 -0.61
N HIS A 87 -11.97 -12.91 0.08
CA HIS A 87 -12.07 -14.35 0.29
C HIS A 87 -13.35 -14.73 1.04
N ALA A 88 -13.69 -14.00 2.10
CA ALA A 88 -14.92 -14.22 2.84
C ALA A 88 -16.17 -14.12 1.94
N ARG A 89 -16.27 -13.09 1.10
CA ARG A 89 -17.38 -12.92 0.14
C ARG A 89 -17.42 -14.02 -0.92
N GLN A 90 -16.27 -14.53 -1.35
CA GLN A 90 -16.21 -15.58 -2.36
C GLN A 90 -16.64 -16.94 -1.81
N VAL A 91 -16.26 -17.24 -0.56
CA VAL A 91 -16.74 -18.42 0.16
C VAL A 91 -18.24 -18.32 0.41
N GLU A 92 -18.73 -17.15 0.82
CA GLU A 92 -20.15 -16.90 1.05
C GLU A 92 -20.99 -17.08 -0.23
N ARG A 93 -20.52 -16.55 -1.37
CA ARG A 93 -21.15 -16.81 -2.68
C ARG A 93 -21.14 -18.29 -3.05
N SER A 94 -20.04 -18.99 -2.81
CA SER A 94 -19.92 -20.41 -3.17
C SER A 94 -20.86 -21.27 -2.32
N ASN A 95 -20.96 -21.00 -1.02
CA ASN A 95 -21.90 -21.65 -0.12
C ASN A 95 -23.36 -21.35 -0.51
N ALA A 96 -23.68 -20.12 -0.89
CA ALA A 96 -25.03 -19.78 -1.34
C ALA A 96 -25.42 -20.57 -2.60
N ILE A 97 -24.51 -20.75 -3.56
CA ILE A 97 -24.76 -21.57 -4.77
C ILE A 97 -24.95 -23.04 -4.39
N LEU A 98 -24.12 -23.57 -3.48
CA LEU A 98 -24.23 -24.96 -3.03
C LEU A 98 -25.50 -25.25 -2.22
N GLN A 99 -26.08 -24.25 -1.55
CA GLN A 99 -27.33 -24.39 -0.81
C GLN A 99 -28.59 -24.27 -1.69
N MET A 100 -28.45 -23.79 -2.92
CA MET A 100 -29.55 -23.69 -3.88
C MET A 100 -29.74 -24.96 -4.72
N HIS A 101 -28.81 -25.91 -4.63
CA HIS A 101 -28.79 -27.19 -5.36
C HIS A 101 -29.02 -28.37 -4.42
#